data_AF-A0A177CFD4-F1
#
_entry.id   AF-A0A177CFD4-F1
#
_cell.length_a   1.000
_cell.length_b   1.000
_cell.length_c   1.000
_cell.angle_alpha   90.00
_cell.angle_beta   90.00
_cell.angle_gamma   90.00
#
_symmetry.space_group_name_H-M   'P 1'
#
loop_
_entity.id
_entity.type
_entity.pdbx_description
1 polymer ?
#
loop_
_entity_poly.entity_id
_entity_poly.type
_entity_poly.pdbx_seq_one_letter_code
_entity_poly.pdbx_strand_id
1 'polypeptide(L)'
;MSHTEDWDNDKKAATKYTCLSYRWGDDEATHTVLINGKIRCVRQNLFDFLDMWKHGRRRRRKLKRWFWIDALCIDQTNAAERNHQVQKMGQIYSNAEEVIVWLGKEPA
;
A
#
# COMPACT_ATOMS: atom_id res chain seq x y z
N MET A 1 -46.42 -19.05 0.75
CA MET A 1 -45.69 -19.00 2.04
C MET A 1 -44.22 -19.24 1.75
N SER A 2 -43.38 -18.42 2.39
CA SER A 2 -41.90 -18.41 2.43
C SER A 2 -41.14 -18.22 1.11
N HIS A 3 -41.01 -16.94 0.75
CA HIS A 3 -39.86 -16.33 0.09
C HIS A 3 -38.67 -16.44 1.07
N THR A 4 -37.72 -17.34 0.82
CA THR A 4 -36.43 -17.30 1.52
C THR A 4 -35.51 -16.39 0.73
N GLU A 5 -35.30 -15.20 1.28
CA GLU A 5 -34.42 -14.16 0.77
C GLU A 5 -32.97 -14.68 0.76
N ASP A 6 -32.42 -14.92 -0.43
CA ASP A 6 -31.00 -15.20 -0.68
C ASP A 6 -30.15 -13.93 -0.43
N TRP A 7 -30.05 -13.50 0.83
CA TRP A 7 -29.29 -12.30 1.24
C TRP A 7 -27.76 -12.49 1.30
N ASP A 8 -27.25 -13.70 1.08
CA ASP A 8 -25.83 -14.02 1.35
C ASP A 8 -24.94 -14.13 0.09
N ASN A 9 -25.20 -13.35 -0.96
CA ASN A 9 -24.43 -13.44 -2.21
C ASN A 9 -23.65 -12.19 -2.63
N ASP A 10 -23.38 -11.27 -1.70
CA ASP A 10 -22.38 -10.22 -1.90
C ASP A 10 -21.41 -10.16 -0.71
N LYS A 11 -20.71 -11.28 -0.46
CA LYS A 11 -19.35 -11.17 0.07
C LYS A 11 -18.53 -10.46 -1.00
N LYS A 12 -18.61 -9.11 -1.03
CA LYS A 12 -17.76 -8.21 -1.83
C LYS A 12 -16.39 -8.85 -1.91
N ALA A 13 -16.00 -9.33 -3.09
CA ALA A 13 -14.71 -9.95 -3.29
C ALA A 13 -13.66 -8.99 -2.72
N ALA A 14 -13.06 -9.35 -1.58
CA ALA A 14 -12.12 -8.47 -0.90
C ALA A 14 -11.01 -8.16 -1.90
N THR A 15 -10.87 -6.89 -2.29
CA THR A 15 -9.83 -6.46 -3.23
C THR A 15 -8.51 -6.95 -2.69
N LYS A 16 -7.86 -7.87 -3.41
CA LYS A 16 -6.55 -8.39 -3.00
C LYS A 16 -5.51 -7.30 -3.11
N TYR A 17 -4.74 -7.08 -2.05
CA TYR A 17 -3.65 -6.12 -2.01
C TYR A 17 -2.41 -6.70 -1.34
N THR A 18 -1.27 -6.14 -1.72
CA THR A 18 0.04 -6.40 -1.12
C THR A 18 0.39 -5.25 -0.20
N CYS A 19 0.78 -5.55 1.04
CA CYS A 19 1.37 -4.53 1.92
C CYS A 19 2.87 -4.38 1.62
N LEU A 20 3.36 -3.15 1.69
CA LEU A 20 4.80 -2.87 1.73
C LEU A 20 5.22 -2.60 3.17
N SER A 21 6.13 -3.43 3.69
CA SER A 21 6.85 -3.16 4.94
C SER A 21 8.23 -2.63 4.59
N TYR A 22 8.55 -1.43 5.04
CA TYR A 22 9.82 -0.76 4.76
C TYR A 22 10.17 0.16 5.92
N ARG A 23 11.46 0.47 6.06
CA ARG A 23 11.89 1.53 6.98
C ARG A 23 11.44 2.87 6.41
N TRP A 24 10.72 3.65 7.21
CA TRP A 24 10.31 5.00 6.82
C TRP A 24 11.51 5.91 6.49
N GLY A 25 12.63 5.72 7.20
CA GLY A 25 13.86 6.53 7.10
C GLY A 25 13.75 7.81 7.93
N ASP A 26 14.86 8.49 8.20
CA ASP A 26 14.86 9.77 8.94
C ASP A 26 14.98 10.99 8.01
N ASP A 27 15.15 10.74 6.71
CA ASP A 27 15.35 11.77 5.70
C ASP A 27 14.05 12.53 5.39
N GLU A 28 14.20 13.76 4.91
CA GLU A 28 13.09 14.56 4.43
C GLU A 28 12.43 13.97 3.18
N ALA A 29 11.14 14.24 3.00
CA ALA A 29 10.39 13.80 1.83
C ALA A 29 10.72 14.68 0.62
N THR A 30 11.82 14.36 -0.07
CA THR A 30 12.37 15.16 -1.18
C THR A 30 11.92 14.71 -2.57
N HIS A 31 11.33 13.52 -2.70
CA HIS A 31 10.93 12.94 -3.98
C HIS A 31 9.44 13.07 -4.21
N THR A 32 9.02 13.15 -5.48
CA THR A 32 7.61 13.28 -5.84
C THR A 32 7.11 12.08 -6.64
N VAL A 33 5.90 11.64 -6.34
CA VAL A 33 5.18 10.60 -7.07
C VAL A 33 3.78 11.07 -7.44
N LEU A 34 3.30 10.66 -8.61
CA LEU A 34 1.96 10.97 -9.10
C LEU A 34 1.02 9.80 -8.82
N ILE A 35 -0.01 10.04 -8.01
CA ILE A 35 -1.02 9.04 -7.64
C ILE A 35 -2.39 9.63 -7.88
N ASN A 36 -3.18 9.02 -8.76
CA ASN A 36 -4.53 9.46 -9.11
C ASN A 36 -4.61 10.96 -9.45
N GLY A 37 -3.62 11.47 -10.20
CA GLY A 37 -3.54 12.88 -10.59
C GLY A 37 -3.08 13.84 -9.49
N LYS A 38 -2.77 13.34 -8.29
CA LYS A 38 -2.25 14.14 -7.17
C LYS A 38 -0.76 13.88 -6.97
N ILE A 39 0.01 14.95 -6.81
CA ILE A 39 1.43 14.87 -6.44
C ILE A 39 1.51 14.58 -4.94
N ARG A 40 2.34 13.61 -4.57
CA ARG A 40 2.67 13.27 -3.18
C ARG A 40 4.17 13.29 -3.02
N CYS A 41 4.65 13.87 -1.92
CA CYS A 41 6.05 13.81 -1.53
C CYS A 41 6.31 12.51 -0.77
N VAL A 42 7.39 11.82 -1.11
CA VAL A 42 7.84 10.58 -0.48
C VAL A 42 9.32 10.66 -0.16
N ARG A 43 9.75 9.86 0.82
CA ARG A 43 11.16 9.73 1.20
C ARG A 43 11.92 8.85 0.21
N GLN A 44 13.24 9.00 0.20
CA GLN A 44 14.16 8.28 -0.70
C GLN A 44 13.91 6.77 -0.70
N ASN A 45 13.79 6.15 0.47
CA ASN A 45 13.63 4.69 0.55
C ASN A 45 12.37 4.16 -0.15
N LEU A 46 11.24 4.87 -0.01
CA LEU A 46 10.00 4.51 -0.69
C LEU A 46 10.09 4.81 -2.20
N PHE A 47 10.70 5.94 -2.57
CA PHE A 47 10.94 6.27 -3.96
C PHE A 47 11.75 5.17 -4.67
N ASP A 48 12.83 4.71 -4.05
CA ASP A 48 13.69 3.65 -4.56
C ASP A 48 12.93 2.33 -4.77
N PHE A 49 12.09 1.95 -3.82
CA PHE A 49 11.22 0.79 -3.97
C PHE A 49 10.30 0.94 -5.19
N LEU A 50 9.61 2.07 -5.31
CA LEU A 50 8.65 2.32 -6.39
C LEU A 50 9.33 2.34 -7.76
N ASP A 51 10.51 2.95 -7.85
CA ASP A 51 11.32 3.00 -9.06
C ASP A 51 11.80 1.61 -9.46
N MET A 52 12.42 0.87 -8.53
CA MET A 52 12.83 -0.52 -8.76
C MET A 52 11.64 -1.39 -9.17
N TRP A 53 10.51 -1.26 -8.49
CA TRP A 53 9.30 -2.03 -8.80
C TRP A 53 8.79 -1.71 -10.20
N LYS A 54 8.77 -0.44 -10.61
CA LYS A 54 8.36 0.01 -11.95
C LYS A 54 9.26 -0.59 -13.04
N HIS A 55 10.58 -0.58 -12.84
CA HIS A 55 11.55 -1.07 -13.83
C HIS A 55 11.69 -2.60 -13.85
N GLY A 56 11.47 -3.28 -12.71
CA GLY A 56 11.46 -4.75 -12.61
C GLY A 56 10.27 -5.43 -13.28
N ARG A 57 9.25 -4.67 -13.74
CA ARG A 57 8.01 -5.21 -14.35
C ARG A 57 8.21 -6.00 -15.64
N ARG A 58 9.38 -5.92 -16.32
CA ARG A 58 9.65 -6.76 -17.51
C ARG A 58 9.51 -8.27 -17.21
N ARG A 59 9.79 -8.72 -15.99
CA ARG A 59 9.60 -10.14 -15.57
C ARG A 59 8.20 -10.44 -14.98
N ARG A 60 7.41 -9.45 -14.57
CA ARG A 60 6.12 -9.61 -13.85
C ARG A 60 4.89 -9.16 -14.65
N ARG A 61 4.98 -9.21 -15.98
CA ARG A 61 4.08 -8.56 -16.97
C ARG A 61 2.59 -8.94 -16.95
N LYS A 62 2.12 -9.78 -16.01
CA LYS A 62 0.76 -10.34 -16.02
C LYS A 62 -0.12 -10.04 -14.81
N LEU A 63 0.39 -9.44 -13.72
CA LEU A 63 -0.42 -9.22 -12.52
C LEU A 63 -0.57 -7.72 -12.23
N LYS A 64 -1.79 -7.20 -12.38
CA LYS A 64 -2.20 -5.95 -11.74
C LYS A 64 -2.17 -6.21 -10.24
N ARG A 65 -1.21 -5.63 -9.52
CA ARG A 65 -1.10 -5.73 -8.06
C ARG A 65 -1.48 -4.40 -7.42
N TRP A 66 -2.42 -4.45 -6.50
CA TRP A 66 -2.75 -3.33 -5.61
C TRP A 66 -1.75 -3.30 -4.47
N PHE A 67 -1.27 -2.11 -4.13
CA PHE A 67 -0.36 -1.91 -3.01
C PHE A 67 -1.06 -1.09 -1.93
N TRP A 68 -0.89 -1.53 -0.69
CA TRP A 68 -1.12 -0.70 0.47
C TRP A 68 0.24 -0.26 1.03
N ILE A 69 0.48 1.04 1.06
CA ILE A 69 1.72 1.66 1.53
C ILE A 69 1.30 2.80 2.46
N ASP A 70 1.66 2.71 3.74
CA ASP A 70 1.24 3.65 4.79
C ASP A 70 1.39 5.13 4.40
N ALA A 71 2.57 5.53 3.91
CA ALA A 71 2.88 6.90 3.52
C ALA A 71 2.01 7.43 2.35
N LEU A 72 1.35 6.54 1.59
CA LEU A 72 0.52 6.88 0.45
C LEU A 72 -0.98 6.70 0.73
N CYS A 73 -1.34 5.69 1.53
CA CYS A 73 -2.71 5.31 1.81
C CYS A 73 -3.31 6.01 3.02
N ILE A 74 -2.46 6.49 3.95
CA ILE A 74 -2.88 7.24 5.14
C ILE A 74 -2.65 8.74 4.88
N ASP A 75 -3.60 9.59 5.27
CA ASP A 75 -3.41 11.04 5.23
C ASP A 75 -2.47 11.46 6.37
N GLN A 76 -1.20 11.61 6.00
CA GLN A 76 -0.14 11.98 6.93
C GLN A 76 -0.32 13.36 7.57
N THR A 77 -1.17 14.21 7.00
CA THR A 77 -1.43 15.57 7.52
C THR A 77 -2.54 15.60 8.58
N ASN A 78 -3.33 14.53 8.68
CA ASN A 78 -4.43 14.42 9.63
C ASN A 78 -4.06 13.47 10.77
N ALA A 79 -3.64 14.02 11.91
CA ALA A 79 -3.21 13.22 13.05
C ALA A 79 -4.31 12.27 13.59
N ALA A 80 -5.59 12.67 13.54
CA ALA A 80 -6.69 11.84 13.99
C ALA A 80 -6.91 10.63 13.07
N GLU A 81 -6.89 10.86 11.75
CA GLU A 81 -7.01 9.79 10.75
C GLU A 81 -5.79 8.86 10.81
N ARG A 82 -4.58 9.43 10.90
CA ARG A 82 -3.35 8.66 11.07
C ARG A 82 -3.42 7.75 12.29
N ASN A 83 -3.80 8.26 13.46
CA ASN A 83 -3.89 7.45 14.67
C ASN A 83 -4.92 6.32 14.53
N HIS A 84 -6.07 6.60 13.91
CA HIS A 84 -7.09 5.59 13.61
C HIS A 84 -6.59 4.51 12.65
N GLN A 85 -5.84 4.88 11.61
CA GLN A 85 -5.27 3.93 10.66
C GLN A 85 -4.16 3.09 11.29
N VAL A 86 -3.33 3.69 12.18
CA VAL A 86 -2.29 2.97 12.93
C VAL A 86 -2.91 1.88 13.80
N GLN A 87 -4.02 2.16 14.47
CA GLN A 87 -4.77 1.14 15.25
C GLN A 87 -5.27 -0.03 14.38
N LYS A 88 -5.49 0.21 13.08
CA LYS A 88 -5.93 -0.80 12.12
C LYS A 88 -4.80 -1.54 11.43
N MET A 89 -3.54 -1.14 11.61
CA MET A 89 -2.42 -1.75 10.88
C MET A 89 -2.36 -3.26 11.04
N GLY A 90 -2.58 -3.79 12.26
CA GLY A 90 -2.60 -5.24 12.48
C GLY A 90 -3.59 -5.96 11.55
N GLN A 91 -4.81 -5.43 11.44
CA GLN A 91 -5.85 -5.98 10.57
C GLN A 91 -5.54 -5.80 9.08
N ILE A 92 -4.96 -4.65 8.70
CA ILE A 92 -4.59 -4.36 7.31
C ILE A 92 -3.49 -5.35 6.86
N TYR A 93 -2.45 -5.52 7.65
CA TYR A 93 -1.37 -6.44 7.33
C TYR A 93 -1.83 -7.90 7.37
N SER A 94 -2.69 -8.30 8.31
CA SER A 94 -3.21 -9.67 8.38
C SER A 94 -4.12 -10.03 7.20
N ASN A 95 -4.78 -9.03 6.61
CA ASN A 95 -5.70 -9.23 5.49
C ASN A 95 -5.04 -9.04 4.12
N ALA A 96 -3.76 -8.70 4.08
CA ALA A 96 -3.01 -8.60 2.82
C ALA A 96 -2.81 -10.00 2.22
N GLU A 97 -2.83 -10.10 0.89
CA GLU A 97 -2.51 -11.36 0.18
C GLU A 97 -1.05 -11.77 0.42
N GLU A 98 -0.17 -10.77 0.51
CA GLU A 98 1.22 -10.94 0.89
C GLU A 98 1.77 -9.61 1.44
N VAL A 99 2.88 -9.71 2.17
CA VAL A 99 3.66 -8.57 2.64
C VAL A 99 5.03 -8.62 1.98
N ILE A 100 5.39 -7.56 1.26
CA ILE A 100 6.74 -7.40 0.72
C ILE A 100 7.56 -6.62 1.74
N VAL A 101 8.69 -7.18 2.15
CA VAL A 101 9.68 -6.48 2.99
C VAL A 101 10.73 -5.84 2.09
N TRP A 102 10.93 -4.53 2.25
CA TRP A 102 11.92 -3.75 1.54
C TRP A 102 12.96 -3.19 2.53
N LEU A 103 14.19 -3.66 2.39
CA LEU A 103 15.30 -3.31 3.28
C LEU A 103 16.08 -2.07 2.82
N GLY A 104 15.76 -1.54 1.65
CA GLY A 104 16.53 -0.47 1.00
C GLY A 104 17.42 -0.99 -0.12
N LYS A 105 17.99 -0.06 -0.89
CA LYS A 105 19.06 -0.37 -1.83
C LYS A 105 20.33 -0.70 -1.06
N GLU A 106 21.13 -1.60 -1.60
CA GLU A 106 22.48 -1.83 -1.10
C GLU A 106 23.26 -0.51 -1.17
N PRO A 107 23.93 -0.09 -0.08
CA PRO A 107 24.83 1.06 -0.13
C PRO A 107 25.92 0.79 -1.18
N ALA A 108 26.24 1.82 -1.98
CA ALA A 108 27.31 1.75 -2.98
C ALA A 108 28.69 1.65 -2.32
#